data_AF-A0A1H9SR00-F1
#
_entry.id   AF-A0A1H9SR00-F1
#
_cell.length_a   1.000
_cell.length_b   1.000
_cell.length_c   1.000
_cell.angle_alpha   90.00
_cell.angle_beta   90.00
_cell.angle_gamma   90.00
#
_symmetry.space_group_name_H-M   'P 1'
#
loop_
_entity.id
_entity.type
_entity.pdbx_description
1 polymer ?
#
loop_
_entity_poly.entity_id
_entity_poly.type
_entity_poly.pdbx_seq_one_letter_code
_entity_poly.pdbx_strand_id
1 'polypeptide(L)'
;MIVTVLYMLSALTGLNKGIKFLSTSNVVVAILLMLFLLFTGPTNFIMNFFTTTLGRYISNLPEMSFRMAPFNEENAGWLQGWTIFYWAWWIAWAPFVGMFIARVSKGRTVREFVTGVLLVPTIFGALWFSVFGGSAIHLEMNQGVDIAGVMAELGTETALFTVLENFPLSGVMAGLAVLLISTFFITSADSATFVLGMQTTNGELNPDMKVKVAWGLVQSGTAAVLLWQGGLTALQTASIIAAFPFAIIMILMVFSIIKAFREEARIYTLKRKKREQR
;
A
#
# COMPACT_ATOMS: atom_id res chain seq x y z
N MET A 1 15.57 -13.50 -3.21
CA MET A 1 16.53 -13.80 -4.30
C MET A 1 15.84 -14.36 -5.55
N ILE A 2 15.11 -15.47 -5.49
CA ILE A 2 14.38 -16.00 -6.66
C ILE A 2 13.33 -14.99 -7.19
N VAL A 3 12.55 -14.38 -6.30
CA VAL A 3 11.58 -13.32 -6.66
C VAL A 3 12.27 -12.12 -7.30
N THR A 4 13.47 -11.76 -6.84
CA THR A 4 14.29 -10.69 -7.42
C THR A 4 14.71 -10.98 -8.85
N VAL A 5 15.12 -12.23 -9.14
CA VAL A 5 15.46 -12.68 -10.50
C VAL A 5 14.22 -12.67 -11.39
N LEU A 6 13.08 -13.17 -10.91
CA LEU A 6 11.81 -13.16 -11.65
C LEU A 6 11.33 -11.73 -11.93
N TYR A 7 11.46 -10.84 -10.96
CA TYR A 7 11.18 -9.41 -11.11
C TYR A 7 12.08 -8.77 -12.17
N MET A 8 13.40 -8.98 -12.09
CA MET A 8 14.35 -8.44 -13.06
C MET A 8 14.05 -8.96 -14.47
N LEU A 9 13.70 -10.24 -14.62
CA LEU A 9 13.28 -10.82 -15.91
C LEU A 9 11.95 -10.21 -16.42
N SER A 10 11.00 -9.92 -15.54
CA SER A 10 9.76 -9.22 -15.90
C SER A 10 10.04 -7.78 -16.37
N ALA A 11 10.94 -7.07 -15.67
CA ALA A 11 11.36 -5.72 -16.04
C ALA A 11 12.13 -5.70 -17.38
N LEU A 12 12.98 -6.70 -17.61
CA LEU A 12 13.80 -6.84 -18.82
C LEU A 12 13.01 -7.23 -20.08
N THR A 13 11.95 -8.03 -19.95
CA THR A 13 11.18 -8.53 -21.09
C THR A 13 10.21 -7.50 -21.69
N GLY A 14 10.15 -6.29 -21.12
CA GLY A 14 9.34 -5.20 -21.69
C GLY A 14 7.87 -5.60 -21.84
N LEU A 15 7.36 -6.44 -20.93
CA LEU A 15 6.01 -6.96 -20.95
C LEU A 15 4.99 -5.89 -20.53
N ASN A 16 4.88 -4.78 -21.27
CA ASN A 16 3.83 -3.77 -21.04
C ASN A 16 2.43 -4.42 -21.06
N LYS A 17 2.22 -5.49 -21.84
CA LYS A 17 1.00 -6.31 -21.80
C LYS A 17 0.98 -7.31 -20.64
N GLY A 18 2.11 -7.94 -20.32
CA GLY A 18 2.21 -8.93 -19.25
C GLY A 18 2.03 -8.32 -17.86
N ILE A 19 2.61 -7.16 -17.57
CA ILE A 19 2.44 -6.45 -16.29
C ILE A 19 0.98 -6.06 -16.07
N LYS A 20 0.31 -5.54 -17.11
CA LYS A 20 -1.13 -5.21 -17.02
C LYS A 20 -1.96 -6.48 -16.76
N PHE A 21 -1.64 -7.58 -17.42
CA PHE A 21 -2.32 -8.86 -17.22
C PHE A 21 -2.06 -9.43 -15.82
N LEU A 22 -0.81 -9.45 -15.36
CA LEU A 22 -0.43 -9.88 -14.01
C LEU A 22 -1.08 -9.02 -12.94
N SER A 23 -0.99 -7.69 -13.05
CA SER A 23 -1.61 -6.78 -12.07
C SER A 23 -3.12 -6.94 -12.00
N THR A 24 -3.81 -7.05 -13.15
CA THR A 24 -5.27 -7.29 -13.18
C THR A 24 -5.61 -8.66 -12.61
N SER A 25 -4.84 -9.69 -12.95
CA SER A 25 -5.03 -11.05 -12.42
C SER A 25 -4.80 -11.09 -10.91
N ASN A 26 -3.79 -10.40 -10.38
CA ASN A 26 -3.53 -10.32 -8.94
C ASN A 26 -4.73 -9.74 -8.19
N VAL A 27 -5.32 -8.66 -8.70
CA VAL A 27 -6.51 -8.05 -8.09
C VAL A 27 -7.68 -9.02 -8.11
N VAL A 28 -7.92 -9.72 -9.22
CA VAL A 28 -9.00 -10.72 -9.32
C VAL A 28 -8.77 -11.87 -8.35
N VAL A 29 -7.56 -12.44 -8.31
CA VAL A 29 -7.22 -13.56 -7.41
C VAL A 29 -7.29 -13.12 -5.94
N ALA A 30 -6.85 -11.90 -5.60
CA ALA A 30 -6.99 -11.34 -4.25
C ALA A 30 -8.45 -11.18 -3.84
N ILE A 31 -9.30 -10.66 -4.73
CA ILE A 31 -10.74 -10.56 -4.48
C ILE A 31 -11.36 -11.95 -4.31
N LEU A 32 -11.01 -12.91 -5.17
CA LEU A 32 -11.51 -14.28 -5.06
C LEU A 32 -11.07 -14.94 -3.75
N LEU A 33 -9.82 -14.77 -3.33
CA LEU A 33 -9.33 -15.28 -2.05
C LEU A 33 -10.06 -14.66 -0.87
N MET A 34 -10.26 -13.34 -0.89
CA MET A 34 -11.02 -12.63 0.14
C MET A 34 -12.48 -13.08 0.19
N LEU A 35 -13.16 -13.21 -0.96
CA LEU A 35 -14.53 -13.70 -1.02
C LEU A 35 -14.64 -15.15 -0.58
N PHE A 36 -13.69 -16.00 -0.96
CA PHE A 36 -13.61 -17.38 -0.49
C PHE A 36 -13.57 -17.41 1.03
N LEU A 37 -12.59 -16.72 1.64
CA LEU A 37 -12.44 -16.68 3.09
C LEU A 37 -13.68 -16.10 3.80
N LEU A 38 -14.30 -15.07 3.22
CA LEU A 38 -15.54 -14.47 3.72
C LEU A 38 -16.70 -15.47 3.79
N PHE A 39 -16.87 -16.31 2.76
CA PHE A 39 -17.99 -17.26 2.67
C PHE A 39 -17.71 -18.61 3.35
N THR A 40 -16.44 -19.05 3.38
CA THR A 40 -16.06 -20.27 4.10
C THR A 40 -15.85 -20.02 5.60
N GLY A 41 -15.65 -18.77 6.00
CA GLY A 41 -15.48 -18.36 7.38
C GLY A 41 -16.78 -18.02 8.10
N PRO A 42 -16.67 -17.45 9.31
CA PRO A 42 -17.83 -17.01 10.08
C PRO A 42 -18.39 -15.71 9.47
N THR A 43 -19.07 -15.79 8.32
CA THR A 43 -19.53 -14.62 7.54
C THR A 43 -20.29 -13.59 8.38
N ASN A 44 -21.22 -14.07 9.23
CA ASN A 44 -21.99 -13.19 10.12
C ASN A 44 -21.09 -12.43 11.10
N PHE A 45 -20.09 -13.10 11.67
CA PHE A 45 -19.10 -12.45 12.54
C PHE A 45 -18.30 -11.42 11.77
N ILE A 46 -17.77 -11.78 10.59
CA ILE A 46 -16.96 -10.88 9.75
C ILE A 46 -17.74 -9.62 9.37
N MET A 47 -19.00 -9.76 8.95
CA MET A 47 -19.83 -8.62 8.56
C MET A 47 -20.22 -7.73 9.74
N ASN A 48 -20.49 -8.32 10.91
CA ASN A 48 -20.69 -7.56 12.16
C ASN A 48 -19.41 -6.83 12.59
N PHE A 49 -18.26 -7.50 12.47
CA PHE A 49 -16.95 -6.95 12.78
C PHE A 49 -16.60 -5.79 11.85
N PHE A 50 -16.84 -5.94 10.54
CA PHE A 50 -16.67 -4.87 9.55
C PHE A 50 -17.50 -3.64 9.89
N THR A 51 -18.80 -3.83 10.12
CA THR A 51 -19.74 -2.73 10.42
C THR A 51 -19.34 -2.01 11.71
N THR A 52 -18.99 -2.77 12.75
CA THR A 52 -18.56 -2.23 14.04
C THR A 52 -17.24 -1.47 13.93
N THR A 53 -16.26 -2.04 13.24
CA THR A 53 -14.91 -1.45 13.09
C THR A 53 -14.96 -0.21 12.21
N LEU A 54 -15.79 -0.19 11.17
CA LEU A 54 -16.00 0.99 10.34
C LEU A 54 -16.61 2.15 11.15
N GLY A 55 -17.64 1.87 11.95
CA GLY A 55 -18.22 2.86 12.86
C GLY A 55 -17.21 3.39 13.88
N ARG A 56 -16.43 2.49 14.49
CA ARG A 56 -15.37 2.84 15.46
C ARG A 56 -14.24 3.66 14.82
N TYR A 57 -13.85 3.34 13.60
CA TYR A 57 -12.84 4.10 12.86
C TYR A 57 -13.29 5.56 12.69
N ILE A 58 -14.54 5.78 12.28
CA ILE A 58 -15.10 7.14 12.11
C ILE A 58 -15.17 7.88 13.45
N SER A 59 -15.63 7.22 14.52
CA SER A 59 -15.75 7.88 15.84
C SER A 59 -14.40 8.23 16.45
N ASN A 60 -13.39 7.39 16.27
CA ASN A 60 -12.09 7.53 16.92
C ASN A 60 -11.06 8.26 16.05
N LEU A 61 -11.41 8.64 14.83
CA LEU A 61 -10.49 9.29 13.89
C LEU A 61 -9.81 10.55 14.48
N PRO A 62 -10.53 11.47 15.16
CA PRO A 62 -9.87 12.63 15.75
C PRO A 62 -8.85 12.24 16.82
N GLU A 63 -9.23 11.37 17.76
CA GLU A 63 -8.34 10.93 18.86
C GLU A 63 -7.08 10.24 18.31
N MET A 64 -7.26 9.30 17.37
CA MET A 64 -6.14 8.59 16.75
C MET A 64 -5.22 9.52 15.95
N SER A 65 -5.76 10.58 15.34
CA SER A 65 -4.98 11.55 14.55
C SER A 65 -4.02 12.39 15.39
N PHE A 66 -4.31 12.59 16.69
CA PHE A 66 -3.50 13.42 17.59
C PHE A 66 -2.81 12.65 18.72
N ARG A 67 -2.82 11.31 18.67
CA ARG A 67 -2.26 10.45 19.73
C ARG A 67 -0.72 10.54 19.77
N MET A 68 -0.16 11.01 20.89
CA MET A 68 1.30 11.22 21.07
C MET A 68 1.91 10.57 22.34
N ALA A 69 1.11 9.87 23.15
CA ALA A 69 1.52 9.10 24.35
C ALA A 69 2.70 9.67 25.18
N PRO A 70 2.71 10.96 25.59
CA PRO A 70 3.89 11.59 26.19
C PRO A 70 4.24 11.09 27.60
N PHE A 71 3.32 10.42 28.28
CA PHE A 71 3.47 9.98 29.67
C PHE A 71 3.54 8.45 29.82
N ASN A 72 3.60 7.71 28.72
CA ASN A 72 3.62 6.25 28.75
C ASN A 72 4.58 5.75 27.66
N GLU A 73 5.78 5.33 28.08
CA GLU A 73 6.85 4.88 27.19
C GLU A 73 6.46 3.67 26.35
N GLU A 74 5.70 2.72 26.92
CA GLU A 74 5.21 1.55 26.19
C GLU A 74 4.28 1.96 25.03
N ASN A 75 3.33 2.85 25.32
CA ASN A 75 2.44 3.41 24.30
C ASN A 75 3.19 4.26 23.28
N ALA A 76 4.23 4.99 23.69
CA ALA A 76 5.08 5.74 22.78
C ALA A 76 5.86 4.80 21.84
N GLY A 77 6.41 3.69 22.37
CA GLY A 77 7.05 2.64 21.59
C GLY A 77 6.09 2.00 20.59
N TRP A 78 4.85 1.73 21.00
CA TRP A 78 3.81 1.22 20.11
C TRP A 78 3.49 2.21 18.97
N LEU A 79 3.36 3.50 19.28
CA LEU A 79 3.14 4.54 18.26
C LEU A 79 4.29 4.61 17.26
N GLN A 80 5.53 4.47 17.72
CA GLN A 80 6.71 4.44 16.86
C GLN A 80 6.71 3.23 15.91
N GLY A 81 6.45 2.03 16.46
CA GLY A 81 6.44 0.78 15.69
C GLY A 81 5.28 0.64 14.70
N TRP A 82 4.15 1.31 14.96
CA TRP A 82 2.96 1.22 14.12
C TRP A 82 2.67 2.54 13.41
N THR A 83 2.18 3.54 14.15
CA THR A 83 1.60 4.76 13.55
C THR A 83 2.66 5.56 12.78
N ILE A 84 3.77 5.89 13.43
CA ILE A 84 4.85 6.70 12.83
C ILE A 84 5.52 5.93 11.70
N PHE A 85 5.75 4.63 11.87
CA PHE A 85 6.28 3.77 10.81
C PHE A 85 5.38 3.80 9.55
N TYR A 86 4.07 3.57 9.68
CA TYR A 86 3.17 3.61 8.52
C TYR A 86 3.08 5.01 7.90
N TRP A 87 3.08 6.09 8.69
CA TRP A 87 3.17 7.45 8.15
C TRP A 87 4.42 7.64 7.29
N ALA A 88 5.59 7.23 7.81
CA ALA A 88 6.84 7.31 7.08
C ALA A 88 6.82 6.45 5.81
N TRP A 89 6.31 5.22 5.89
CA TRP A 89 6.15 4.35 4.72
C TRP A 89 5.33 5.04 3.64
N TRP A 90 4.13 5.51 3.97
CA TRP A 90 3.23 6.13 2.99
C TRP A 90 3.83 7.40 2.38
N ILE A 91 4.54 8.21 3.17
CA ILE A 91 5.28 9.39 2.69
C ILE A 91 6.38 8.97 1.70
N ALA A 92 7.18 7.96 2.03
CA ALA A 92 8.24 7.46 1.15
C ALA A 92 7.69 6.91 -0.19
N TRP A 93 6.47 6.36 -0.17
CA TRP A 93 5.81 5.81 -1.36
C TRP A 93 4.99 6.84 -2.16
N ALA A 94 4.72 8.01 -1.59
CA ALA A 94 3.91 9.05 -2.23
C ALA A 94 4.38 9.49 -3.62
N PRO A 95 5.69 9.68 -3.92
CA PRO A 95 6.13 10.06 -5.27
C PRO A 95 5.80 8.99 -6.32
N PHE A 96 5.99 7.72 -5.94
CA PHE A 96 5.71 6.57 -6.78
C PHE A 96 4.21 6.45 -7.06
N VAL A 97 3.40 6.40 -6.00
CA VAL A 97 1.95 6.23 -6.09
C VAL A 97 1.30 7.43 -6.78
N GLY A 98 1.72 8.66 -6.45
CA GLY A 98 1.18 9.88 -7.04
C GLY A 98 1.35 9.92 -8.56
N MET A 99 2.53 9.56 -9.07
CA MET A 99 2.79 9.52 -10.52
C MET A 99 1.97 8.45 -11.25
N PHE A 100 1.69 7.32 -10.60
CA PHE A 100 0.84 6.28 -11.15
C PHE A 100 -0.63 6.74 -11.21
N ILE A 101 -1.17 7.21 -10.08
CA ILE A 101 -2.56 7.66 -9.99
C ILE A 101 -2.82 8.84 -10.94
N ALA A 102 -1.89 9.80 -11.04
CA ALA A 102 -2.00 10.93 -11.96
C ALA A 102 -2.16 10.47 -13.42
N ARG A 103 -1.41 9.44 -13.84
CA ARG A 103 -1.45 8.90 -15.21
C ARG A 103 -2.79 8.24 -15.53
N VAL A 104 -3.33 7.43 -14.62
CA VAL A 104 -4.62 6.74 -14.83
C VAL A 104 -5.83 7.65 -14.65
N SER A 105 -5.65 8.83 -14.06
CA SER A 105 -6.72 9.79 -13.75
C SER A 105 -6.88 10.91 -14.79
N LYS A 106 -6.21 10.80 -15.95
CA LYS A 106 -6.30 11.81 -17.02
C LYS A 106 -7.76 11.99 -17.47
N GLY A 107 -8.24 13.24 -17.46
CA GLY A 107 -9.60 13.59 -17.88
C GLY A 107 -10.67 13.52 -16.79
N ARG A 108 -10.30 13.19 -15.54
CA ARG A 108 -11.21 13.25 -14.38
C ARG A 108 -11.24 14.66 -13.78
N THR A 109 -12.36 15.02 -13.18
CA THR A 109 -12.41 16.25 -12.37
C THR A 109 -11.62 16.06 -11.07
N VAL A 110 -11.14 17.17 -10.48
CA VAL A 110 -10.41 17.11 -9.19
C VAL A 110 -11.27 16.45 -8.10
N ARG A 111 -12.58 16.69 -8.10
CA ARG A 111 -13.51 16.08 -7.13
C ARG A 111 -13.60 14.56 -7.32
N GLU A 112 -13.85 14.10 -8.55
CA GLU A 112 -13.89 12.67 -8.85
C GLU A 112 -12.58 11.96 -8.50
N PHE A 113 -11.45 12.61 -8.81
CA PHE A 113 -10.13 12.12 -8.46
C PHE A 113 -9.97 11.94 -6.94
N VAL A 114 -10.21 12.99 -6.15
CA VAL A 114 -10.03 12.95 -4.69
C VAL A 114 -10.98 11.93 -4.07
N THR A 115 -12.27 11.95 -4.43
CA THR A 115 -13.26 11.03 -3.87
C THR A 115 -12.96 9.58 -4.23
N GLY A 116 -12.57 9.30 -5.48
CA GLY A 116 -12.24 7.94 -5.93
C GLY A 116 -10.99 7.39 -5.26
N VAL A 117 -9.93 8.20 -5.17
CA VAL A 117 -8.65 7.78 -4.58
C VAL A 117 -8.75 7.58 -3.06
N LEU A 118 -9.62 8.32 -2.38
CA LEU A 118 -9.85 8.15 -0.94
C LEU A 118 -10.82 6.99 -0.64
N LEU A 119 -12.02 6.99 -1.24
CA LEU A 119 -13.07 6.07 -0.79
C LEU A 119 -12.85 4.63 -1.25
N VAL A 120 -12.43 4.40 -2.49
CA VAL A 120 -12.33 3.05 -3.05
C VAL A 120 -11.29 2.20 -2.30
N PRO A 121 -10.05 2.66 -2.08
CA PRO A 121 -9.06 1.88 -1.35
C PRO A 121 -9.40 1.75 0.13
N THR A 122 -10.00 2.76 0.76
CA THR A 122 -10.39 2.70 2.18
C THR A 122 -11.46 1.63 2.43
N ILE A 123 -12.50 1.57 1.60
CA ILE A 123 -13.56 0.56 1.75
C ILE A 123 -13.00 -0.84 1.48
N PHE A 124 -12.19 -0.99 0.42
CA PHE A 124 -11.56 -2.26 0.12
C PHE A 124 -10.64 -2.72 1.26
N GLY A 125 -9.80 -1.82 1.78
CA GLY A 125 -8.92 -2.10 2.92
C GLY A 125 -9.70 -2.46 4.18
N ALA A 126 -10.77 -1.72 4.49
CA ALA A 126 -11.64 -2.03 5.63
C ALA A 126 -12.26 -3.43 5.52
N LEU A 127 -12.72 -3.81 4.31
CA LEU A 127 -13.24 -5.15 4.07
C LEU A 127 -12.15 -6.22 4.17
N TRP A 128 -10.97 -5.97 3.58
CA TRP A 128 -9.82 -6.88 3.63
C TRP A 128 -9.40 -7.18 5.07
N PHE A 129 -9.17 -6.14 5.88
CA PHE A 129 -8.80 -6.31 7.29
C PHE A 129 -9.91 -6.96 8.11
N SER A 130 -11.18 -6.73 7.78
CA SER A 130 -12.29 -7.38 8.47
C SER A 130 -12.39 -8.87 8.12
N VAL A 131 -12.13 -9.24 6.86
CA VAL A 131 -12.15 -10.64 6.41
C VAL A 131 -10.97 -11.42 7.00
N PHE A 132 -9.74 -10.97 6.78
CA PHE A 132 -8.55 -11.69 7.25
C PHE A 132 -8.33 -11.51 8.75
N GLY A 133 -8.32 -10.26 9.23
CA GLY A 133 -8.10 -9.94 10.64
C GLY A 133 -9.27 -10.36 11.52
N GLY A 134 -10.51 -10.18 11.07
CA GLY A 134 -11.68 -10.68 11.79
C GLY A 134 -11.72 -12.22 11.86
N SER A 135 -11.33 -12.91 10.78
CA SER A 135 -11.16 -14.37 10.81
C SER A 135 -10.10 -14.80 11.82
N ALA A 136 -8.92 -14.16 11.82
CA ALA A 136 -7.85 -14.44 12.77
C ALA A 136 -8.31 -14.23 14.22
N ILE A 137 -8.96 -13.10 14.52
CA ILE A 137 -9.50 -12.80 15.85
C ILE A 137 -10.55 -13.83 16.27
N HIS A 138 -11.42 -14.26 15.36
CA HIS A 138 -12.41 -15.30 15.66
C HIS A 138 -11.76 -16.65 15.96
N LEU A 139 -10.74 -17.06 15.20
CA LEU A 139 -10.00 -18.30 15.45
C LEU A 139 -9.34 -18.29 16.82
N GLU A 140 -8.66 -17.19 17.16
CA GLU A 140 -8.01 -16.98 18.45
C GLU A 140 -9.02 -16.99 19.60
N MET A 141 -10.05 -16.14 19.54
CA MET A 141 -10.95 -15.91 20.67
C MET A 141 -12.04 -16.98 20.83
N ASN A 142 -12.51 -17.58 19.74
CA ASN A 142 -13.68 -18.46 19.75
C ASN A 142 -13.34 -19.93 19.48
N GLN A 143 -12.22 -20.21 18.82
CA GLN A 143 -11.84 -21.57 18.42
C GLN A 143 -10.55 -22.07 19.09
N GLY A 144 -9.89 -21.23 19.89
CA GLY A 144 -8.71 -21.61 20.67
C GLY A 144 -7.46 -21.87 19.84
N VAL A 145 -7.38 -21.32 18.62
CA VAL A 145 -6.17 -21.39 17.79
C VAL A 145 -5.19 -20.34 18.31
N ASP A 146 -4.04 -20.76 18.83
CA ASP A 146 -3.02 -19.88 19.41
C ASP A 146 -2.16 -19.20 18.32
N ILE A 147 -2.77 -18.28 17.57
CA ILE A 147 -2.10 -17.51 16.52
C ILE A 147 -1.07 -16.58 17.16
N ALA A 148 -1.41 -15.97 18.30
CA ALA A 148 -0.49 -15.08 19.01
C ALA A 148 0.79 -15.80 19.47
N GLY A 149 0.67 -17.01 20.02
CA GLY A 149 1.80 -17.86 20.40
C GLY A 149 2.66 -18.26 19.20
N VAL A 150 2.02 -18.70 18.11
CA VAL A 150 2.73 -19.05 16.86
C VAL A 150 3.50 -17.86 16.29
N MET A 151 2.93 -16.66 16.32
CA MET A 151 3.62 -15.44 15.90
C MET A 151 4.82 -15.11 16.78
N ALA A 152 4.72 -15.33 18.09
CA ALA A 152 5.80 -15.09 19.03
C ALA A 152 6.97 -16.09 18.85
N GLU A 153 6.66 -17.33 18.50
CA GLU A 153 7.67 -18.39 18.34
C GLU A 153 8.30 -18.40 16.93
N LEU A 154 7.48 -18.32 15.88
CA LEU A 154 7.90 -18.54 14.48
C LEU A 154 7.95 -17.26 13.65
N GLY A 155 7.47 -16.13 14.18
CA GLY A 155 7.46 -14.83 13.52
C GLY A 155 6.10 -14.45 12.93
N THR A 156 5.90 -13.13 12.78
CA THR A 156 4.68 -12.49 12.25
C THR A 156 4.25 -13.00 10.87
N GLU A 157 5.20 -13.47 10.08
CA GLU A 157 5.01 -13.89 8.69
C GLU A 157 4.22 -15.19 8.58
N THR A 158 4.21 -15.99 9.66
CA THR A 158 3.49 -17.27 9.73
C THR A 158 1.99 -17.10 9.99
N ALA A 159 1.58 -15.97 10.60
CA ALA A 159 0.20 -15.74 11.04
C ALA A 159 -0.84 -15.97 9.94
N LEU A 160 -0.55 -15.48 8.72
CA LEU A 160 -1.45 -15.65 7.58
C LEU A 160 -1.67 -17.13 7.27
N PHE A 161 -0.61 -17.93 7.29
CA PHE A 161 -0.68 -19.36 6.96
C PHE A 161 -1.39 -20.14 8.06
N THR A 162 -1.13 -19.82 9.33
CA THR A 162 -1.86 -20.37 10.48
C THR A 162 -3.37 -20.12 10.35
N VAL A 163 -3.76 -18.91 9.93
CA VAL A 163 -5.18 -18.62 9.67
C VAL A 163 -5.70 -19.50 8.53
N LEU A 164 -5.03 -19.53 7.38
CA LEU A 164 -5.49 -20.28 6.20
C LEU A 164 -5.55 -21.80 6.41
N GLU A 165 -4.74 -22.35 7.31
CA GLU A 165 -4.76 -23.77 7.68
C GLU A 165 -6.08 -24.20 8.32
N ASN A 166 -6.81 -23.27 8.93
CA ASN A 166 -8.10 -23.52 9.59
C ASN A 166 -9.30 -23.42 8.63
N PHE A 167 -9.06 -23.28 7.32
CA PHE A 167 -10.12 -23.16 6.31
C PHE A 167 -10.03 -24.28 5.27
N PRO A 168 -11.16 -24.63 4.61
CA PRO A 168 -11.18 -25.63 3.55
C PRO A 168 -10.21 -25.27 2.41
N LEU A 169 -9.59 -26.27 1.79
CA LEU A 169 -8.60 -26.07 0.72
C LEU A 169 -7.35 -25.29 1.17
N SER A 170 -6.94 -25.43 2.44
CA SER A 170 -5.78 -24.73 3.04
C SER A 170 -4.53 -24.74 2.16
N GLY A 171 -4.14 -25.90 1.61
CA GLY A 171 -2.98 -26.01 0.71
C GLY A 171 -3.12 -25.17 -0.57
N VAL A 172 -4.32 -25.09 -1.15
CA VAL A 172 -4.59 -24.25 -2.32
C VAL A 172 -4.53 -22.77 -1.95
N MET A 173 -5.14 -22.39 -0.82
CA MET A 173 -5.11 -21.00 -0.34
C MET A 173 -3.69 -20.54 0.00
N ALA A 174 -2.91 -21.38 0.68
CA ALA A 174 -1.51 -21.08 1.00
C ALA A 174 -0.68 -20.91 -0.29
N GLY A 175 -0.86 -21.79 -1.28
CA GLY A 175 -0.24 -21.66 -2.59
C GLY A 175 -0.63 -20.37 -3.32
N LEU A 176 -1.92 -20.02 -3.30
CA LEU A 176 -2.42 -18.76 -3.86
C LEU A 176 -1.89 -17.53 -3.11
N ALA A 177 -1.78 -17.59 -1.78
CA ALA A 177 -1.23 -16.51 -0.98
C ALA A 177 0.25 -16.27 -1.31
N VAL A 178 1.06 -17.33 -1.41
CA VAL A 178 2.48 -17.23 -1.83
C VAL A 178 2.59 -16.66 -3.24
N LEU A 179 1.74 -17.10 -4.17
CA LEU A 179 1.69 -16.57 -5.52
C LEU A 179 1.31 -15.09 -5.51
N LEU A 180 0.30 -14.68 -4.75
CA LEU A 180 -0.14 -13.29 -4.63
C LEU A 180 0.96 -12.41 -4.03
N ILE A 181 1.59 -12.84 -2.93
CA ILE A 181 2.70 -12.09 -2.30
C ILE A 181 3.83 -11.90 -3.31
N SER A 182 4.21 -12.97 -4.02
CA SER A 182 5.30 -12.93 -5.01
C SER A 182 4.96 -12.00 -6.18
N THR A 183 3.75 -12.11 -6.72
CA THR A 183 3.33 -11.32 -7.88
C THR A 183 3.07 -9.86 -7.51
N PHE A 184 2.47 -9.56 -6.36
CA PHE A 184 2.34 -8.19 -5.85
C PHE A 184 3.71 -7.54 -5.65
N PHE A 185 4.66 -8.27 -5.05
CA PHE A 185 6.01 -7.79 -4.89
C PHE A 185 6.66 -7.47 -6.25
N ILE A 186 6.58 -8.38 -7.23
CA ILE A 186 7.12 -8.18 -8.58
C ILE A 186 6.49 -6.95 -9.24
N THR A 187 5.16 -6.85 -9.25
CA THR A 187 4.45 -5.72 -9.89
C THR A 187 4.74 -4.37 -9.21
N SER A 188 4.92 -4.38 -7.89
CA SER A 188 5.22 -3.17 -7.12
C SER A 188 6.67 -2.72 -7.36
N ALA A 189 7.61 -3.66 -7.34
CA ALA A 189 9.02 -3.40 -7.61
C ALA A 189 9.23 -2.85 -9.03
N ASP A 190 8.57 -3.42 -10.04
CA ASP A 190 8.62 -2.95 -11.42
C ASP A 190 8.04 -1.54 -11.59
N SER A 191 6.89 -1.29 -10.98
CA SER A 191 6.28 0.03 -11.03
C SER A 191 7.17 1.08 -10.32
N ALA A 192 7.80 0.73 -9.21
CA ALA A 192 8.72 1.60 -8.47
C ALA A 192 9.96 1.94 -9.30
N THR A 193 10.62 0.95 -9.91
CA THR A 193 11.83 1.19 -10.72
C THR A 193 11.53 1.93 -12.00
N PHE A 194 10.34 1.75 -12.58
CA PHE A 194 9.89 2.57 -13.69
C PHE A 194 9.80 4.04 -13.31
N VAL A 195 9.23 4.37 -12.14
CA VAL A 195 9.14 5.76 -11.67
C VAL A 195 10.50 6.34 -11.35
N LEU A 196 11.40 5.58 -10.72
CA LEU A 196 12.78 6.01 -10.50
C LEU A 196 13.50 6.31 -11.82
N GLY A 197 13.31 5.45 -12.82
CA GLY A 197 13.83 5.70 -14.17
C GLY A 197 13.32 7.02 -14.73
N MET A 198 12.00 7.25 -14.69
CA MET A 198 11.39 8.49 -15.18
C MET A 198 11.94 9.73 -14.46
N GLN A 199 12.06 9.68 -13.13
CA GLN A 199 12.57 10.80 -12.34
C GLN A 199 14.05 11.09 -12.60
N THR A 200 14.82 10.10 -13.04
CA THR A 200 16.26 10.24 -13.34
C THR A 200 16.57 10.46 -14.82
N THR A 201 15.56 10.51 -15.67
CA THR A 201 15.66 10.84 -17.11
C THR A 201 14.86 12.09 -17.48
N ASN A 202 14.87 13.12 -16.62
CA ASN A 202 14.15 14.38 -16.83
C ASN A 202 12.64 14.23 -17.11
N GLY A 203 12.00 13.22 -16.51
CA GLY A 203 10.56 12.97 -16.67
C GLY A 203 10.18 12.19 -17.93
N GLU A 204 11.13 11.51 -18.57
CA GLU A 204 10.86 10.69 -19.76
C GLU A 204 9.83 9.60 -19.44
N LEU A 205 8.72 9.59 -20.19
CA LEU A 205 7.61 8.68 -19.94
C LEU A 205 7.95 7.21 -20.25
N ASN A 206 9.05 6.96 -20.97
CA ASN A 206 9.54 5.62 -21.31
C ASN A 206 11.06 5.57 -21.09
N PRO A 207 11.54 5.49 -19.83
CA PRO A 207 12.97 5.51 -19.55
C PRO A 207 13.66 4.29 -20.15
N ASP A 208 14.92 4.47 -20.57
CA ASP A 208 15.77 3.42 -21.14
C ASP A 208 15.86 2.21 -20.18
N MET A 209 15.86 1.00 -20.75
CA MET A 209 16.02 -0.25 -20.04
C MET A 209 17.25 -0.26 -19.13
N LYS A 210 18.37 0.34 -19.58
CA LYS A 210 19.60 0.41 -18.78
C LYS A 210 19.39 1.13 -17.45
N VAL A 211 18.61 2.22 -17.46
CA VAL A 211 18.29 3.01 -16.26
C VAL A 211 17.40 2.19 -15.32
N LYS A 212 16.39 1.49 -15.84
CA LYS A 212 15.52 0.62 -15.04
C LYS A 212 16.29 -0.52 -14.38
N VAL A 213 17.19 -1.16 -15.12
CA VAL A 213 18.04 -2.25 -14.60
C VAL A 213 18.97 -1.74 -13.51
N ALA A 214 19.60 -0.57 -13.70
CA ALA A 214 20.46 0.03 -12.68
C ALA A 214 19.67 0.30 -11.37
N TRP A 215 18.50 0.93 -11.46
CA TRP A 215 17.66 1.16 -10.29
C TRP A 215 17.11 -0.12 -9.65
N GLY A 216 16.78 -1.14 -10.45
CA GLY A 216 16.37 -2.45 -9.95
C GLY A 216 17.45 -3.17 -9.16
N LEU A 217 18.71 -3.08 -9.60
CA LEU A 217 19.85 -3.62 -8.86
C LEU A 217 20.10 -2.86 -7.57
N VAL A 218 20.05 -1.52 -7.60
CA VAL A 218 20.19 -0.68 -6.40
C VAL A 218 19.10 -1.01 -5.37
N GLN A 219 17.83 -0.99 -5.79
CA GLN A 219 16.69 -1.28 -4.89
C GLN A 219 16.78 -2.69 -4.28
N SER A 220 17.10 -3.69 -5.10
CA SER A 220 17.22 -5.08 -4.64
C SER A 220 18.42 -5.28 -3.74
N GLY A 221 19.54 -4.63 -4.05
CA GLY A 221 20.75 -4.63 -3.23
C GLY A 221 20.52 -3.99 -1.88
N THR A 222 19.89 -2.81 -1.83
CA THR A 222 19.53 -2.15 -0.57
C THR A 222 18.61 -3.01 0.27
N ALA A 223 17.57 -3.62 -0.33
CA ALA A 223 16.67 -4.52 0.40
C ALA A 223 17.42 -5.73 0.97
N ALA A 224 18.32 -6.35 0.19
CA ALA A 224 19.11 -7.49 0.64
C ALA A 224 20.05 -7.13 1.81
N VAL A 225 20.72 -5.98 1.73
CA VAL A 225 21.63 -5.52 2.79
C VAL A 225 20.88 -5.20 4.08
N LEU A 226 19.75 -4.47 3.99
CA LEU A 226 18.96 -4.12 5.17
C LEU A 226 18.37 -5.36 5.85
N LEU A 227 17.84 -6.30 5.07
CA LEU A 227 17.33 -7.57 5.60
C LEU A 227 18.44 -8.38 6.26
N TRP A 228 19.63 -8.43 5.65
CA TRP A 228 20.77 -9.18 6.19
C TRP A 228 21.32 -8.57 7.49
N GLN A 229 21.39 -7.23 7.58
CA GLN A 229 21.99 -6.55 8.72
C GLN A 229 21.07 -6.54 9.95
N GLY A 230 19.77 -6.30 9.77
CA GLY A 230 18.87 -6.10 10.91
C GLY A 230 17.40 -6.39 10.63
N GLY A 231 17.11 -7.20 9.60
CA GLY A 231 15.77 -7.70 9.32
C GLY A 231 14.71 -6.60 9.12
N LEU A 232 13.52 -6.85 9.65
CA LEU A 232 12.38 -5.93 9.55
C LEU A 232 12.67 -4.59 10.24
N THR A 233 13.30 -4.60 11.41
CA THR A 233 13.58 -3.39 12.19
C THR A 233 14.52 -2.44 11.43
N ALA A 234 15.54 -2.96 10.75
CA ALA A 234 16.43 -2.15 9.91
C ALA A 234 15.67 -1.52 8.74
N LEU A 235 14.78 -2.27 8.08
CA LEU A 235 13.93 -1.75 7.00
C LEU A 235 13.00 -0.63 7.50
N GLN A 236 12.36 -0.82 8.65
CA GLN A 236 11.48 0.18 9.27
C GLN A 236 12.24 1.48 9.56
N THR A 237 13.41 1.35 10.17
CA THR A 237 14.25 2.49 10.55
C THR A 237 14.74 3.26 9.33
N ALA A 238 15.24 2.55 8.31
CA ALA A 238 15.67 3.16 7.06
C ALA A 238 14.53 3.90 6.35
N SER A 239 13.32 3.33 6.37
CA SER A 239 12.13 3.98 5.80
C SER A 239 11.78 5.29 6.52
N ILE A 240 11.87 5.32 7.85
CA ILE A 240 11.59 6.54 8.65
C ILE A 240 12.60 7.64 8.32
N ILE A 241 13.89 7.30 8.30
CA ILE A 241 14.97 8.25 7.97
C ILE A 241 14.79 8.82 6.56
N ALA A 242 14.48 7.97 5.58
CA ALA A 242 14.27 8.39 4.20
C ALA A 242 13.01 9.24 4.01
N ALA A 243 11.94 8.97 4.76
CA ALA A 243 10.67 9.69 4.65
C ALA A 243 10.71 11.10 5.25
N PHE A 244 11.51 11.31 6.30
CA PHE A 244 11.57 12.59 7.01
C PHE A 244 11.85 13.81 6.11
N PRO A 245 12.91 13.85 5.28
CA PRO A 245 13.14 14.99 4.38
C PRO A 245 12.03 15.12 3.32
N PHE A 246 11.45 14.00 2.88
CA PHE A 246 10.37 14.02 1.89
C PHE A 246 9.07 14.58 2.46
N ALA A 247 8.81 14.43 3.77
CA ALA A 247 7.65 15.05 4.43
C ALA A 247 7.67 16.58 4.29
N ILE A 248 8.85 17.21 4.41
CA ILE A 248 9.01 18.66 4.19
C ILE A 248 8.66 19.02 2.75
N ILE A 249 9.13 18.23 1.78
CA ILE A 249 8.80 18.41 0.36
C ILE A 249 7.28 18.29 0.13
N MET A 250 6.61 17.33 0.76
CA MET A 250 5.15 17.20 0.66
C MET A 250 4.40 18.43 1.17
N ILE A 251 4.84 19.02 2.28
CA ILE A 251 4.26 20.27 2.80
C ILE A 251 4.43 21.40 1.76
N LEU A 252 5.61 21.53 1.14
CA LEU A 252 5.84 22.50 0.07
C LEU A 252 4.96 22.23 -1.17
N MET A 253 4.73 20.95 -1.51
CA MET A 253 3.82 20.57 -2.60
C MET A 253 2.38 20.99 -2.32
N VAL A 254 1.89 20.90 -1.08
CA VAL A 254 0.56 21.39 -0.70
C VAL A 254 0.43 22.88 -1.01
N PHE A 255 1.40 23.70 -0.60
CA PHE A 255 1.40 25.13 -0.91
C PHE A 255 1.49 25.41 -2.42
N SER A 256 2.30 24.65 -3.14
CA SER A 256 2.43 24.75 -4.60
C SER A 256 1.10 24.47 -5.32
N ILE A 257 0.39 23.40 -4.93
CA ILE A 257 -0.92 23.05 -5.50
C ILE A 257 -1.96 24.12 -5.21
N ILE A 258 -2.01 24.63 -3.98
CA ILE A 258 -2.93 25.73 -3.62
C ILE A 258 -2.66 26.96 -4.48
N LYS A 259 -1.38 27.31 -4.70
CA LYS A 259 -1.00 28.43 -5.57
C LYS A 259 -1.44 28.18 -7.01
N ALA A 260 -1.18 26.99 -7.55
CA ALA A 260 -1.56 26.61 -8.91
C ALA A 260 -3.08 26.68 -9.13
N PHE A 261 -3.88 26.13 -8.21
CA PHE A 261 -5.34 26.18 -8.31
C PHE A 261 -5.90 27.60 -8.17
N ARG A 262 -5.30 28.46 -7.33
CA ARG A 262 -5.70 29.87 -7.24
C ARG A 262 -5.45 30.61 -8.56
N GLU A 263 -4.32 30.34 -9.20
CA GLU A 263 -3.99 30.93 -10.50
C GLU A 263 -4.94 30.43 -11.61
N GLU A 264 -5.22 29.13 -11.66
CA GLU A 264 -6.17 28.54 -12.59
C GLU A 264 -7.59 29.10 -12.41
N ALA A 265 -8.07 29.20 -11.17
CA ALA A 265 -9.38 29.79 -10.85
C ALA A 265 -9.48 31.25 -11.32
N ARG A 266 -8.40 32.03 -11.17
CA ARG A 266 -8.33 33.41 -11.67
C ARG A 266 -8.42 33.47 -13.19
N ILE A 267 -7.67 32.63 -13.90
CA ILE A 267 -7.69 32.57 -15.38
C ILE A 267 -9.06 32.12 -15.89
N TYR A 268 -9.67 31.10 -15.27
CA TYR A 268 -10.99 30.61 -15.64
C TYR A 268 -12.06 31.69 -15.52
N THR A 269 -12.05 32.44 -14.41
CA THR A 269 -12.98 33.56 -14.18
C THR A 269 -12.83 34.66 -15.24
N LEU A 270 -11.60 34.98 -15.65
CA LEU A 270 -11.33 35.96 -16.70
C LEU A 270 -11.83 35.49 -18.09
N LYS A 271 -11.62 34.22 -18.43
CA LYS A 271 -12.11 33.64 -19.70
C LYS A 271 -13.63 33.61 -19.76
N ARG A 272 -14.31 33.30 -18.65
CA ARG A 272 -15.77 33.32 -18.56
C ARG A 272 -16.34 34.73 -18.76
N LYS A 273 -15.81 35.74 -18.07
CA LYS A 273 -16.22 37.15 -18.25
C LYS A 273 -16.07 37.63 -19.70
N LYS A 274 -14.98 37.25 -20.37
CA LYS A 274 -14.78 37.58 -21.81
C LYS A 274 -15.78 36.89 -22.75
N ARG A 275 -16.32 35.72 -22.39
CA ARG A 275 -17.36 35.03 -23.17
C ARG A 275 -18.73 35.64 -22.96
N GLU A 276 -19.04 36.11 -21.74
CA GLU A 276 -20.30 36.79 -21.43
C GLU A 276 -20.37 38.22 -22.02
N GLN A 277 -19.23 38.80 -22.42
CA GLN A 277 -19.13 40.12 -23.05
C GLN A 277 -19.12 40.09 -24.59
N ARG A 278 -19.17 38.91 -25.21
CA ARG A 278 -19.25 38.71 -26.68
C ARG A 278 -20.62 38.20 -27.05
#